data_AF-F8K419-F1
#
_entry.id   AF-F8K419-F1
#
_cell.length_a   1.000
_cell.length_b   1.000
_cell.length_c   1.000
_cell.angle_alpha   90.00
_cell.angle_beta   90.00
_cell.angle_gamma   90.00
#
_symmetry.space_group_name_H-M   'P 1'
#
loop_
_entity.id
_entity.type
_entity.pdbx_description
1 polymer ?
#
loop_
_entity_poly.entity_id
_entity_poly.type
_entity_poly.pdbx_seq_one_letter_code
_entity_poly.pdbx_strand_id
1 'polypeptide(L)'
;MDFVQRTIDIARQNVAEGGRPFATVIVKDGQILAESPNKVAQTNDPTAHAEILAIREACRKLGTEHLTGTTIYVLAHPCPMCLGSLYYCSPDEVVFLTTRDAYEPHYVDDRKYFELATFYDEFAKDYTERRLPMRYEPREDAVDVYRFWQRRNGGERHVADAPTTT
;
A
#
# COMPACT_ATOMS: atom_id res chain seq x y z
N MET A 1 5.16 13.89 -20.27
CA MET A 1 5.91 12.67 -19.92
C MET A 1 4.90 11.53 -19.84
N ASP A 2 5.24 10.34 -20.32
CA ASP A 2 4.34 9.17 -20.21
C ASP A 2 4.64 8.42 -18.89
N PHE A 3 3.78 8.62 -17.89
CA PHE A 3 3.93 8.01 -16.57
C PHE A 3 3.61 6.52 -16.55
N VAL A 4 2.76 6.06 -17.48
CA VAL A 4 2.45 4.64 -17.68
C VAL A 4 3.70 3.92 -18.18
N GLN A 5 4.31 4.44 -19.25
CA GLN A 5 5.53 3.86 -19.78
C GLN A 5 6.69 3.92 -18.77
N ARG A 6 6.83 5.03 -18.02
CA ARG A 6 7.83 5.14 -16.95
C ARG A 6 7.66 4.04 -15.89
N THR A 7 6.42 3.75 -15.48
CA THR A 7 6.11 2.69 -14.50
C THR A 7 6.56 1.32 -15.02
N ILE A 8 6.31 1.03 -16.31
CA ILE A 8 6.75 -0.22 -16.96
C ILE A 8 8.28 -0.30 -17.03
N ASP A 9 8.95 0.79 -17.38
CA ASP A 9 10.40 0.80 -17.53
C ASP A 9 11.13 0.58 -16.20
N ILE A 10 10.63 1.16 -15.10
CA ILE A 10 11.18 0.92 -13.75
C ILE A 10 11.02 -0.55 -13.37
N ALA A 11 9.83 -1.14 -13.61
CA ALA A 11 9.60 -2.54 -13.29
C ALA A 11 10.52 -3.46 -14.10
N ARG A 12 10.71 -3.18 -15.40
CA ARG A 12 11.61 -3.92 -16.28
C ARG A 12 13.06 -3.84 -15.80
N GLN A 13 13.53 -2.63 -15.45
CA GLN A 13 14.87 -2.43 -14.92
C GLN A 13 15.07 -3.19 -13.61
N ASN A 14 14.09 -3.16 -12.70
CA ASN A 14 14.17 -3.87 -11.44
C ASN A 14 14.29 -5.39 -11.61
N VAL A 15 13.59 -5.97 -12.59
CA VAL A 15 13.74 -7.39 -12.93
C VAL A 15 15.16 -7.71 -13.40
N ALA A 16 15.73 -6.85 -14.25
CA ALA A 16 17.11 -7.01 -14.71
C ALA A 16 18.13 -6.95 -13.55
N GLU A 17 17.79 -6.26 -12.46
CA GLU A 17 18.57 -6.15 -11.23
C GLU A 17 18.27 -7.25 -10.19
N GLY A 18 17.47 -8.26 -10.54
CA GLY A 18 17.10 -9.38 -9.66
C GLY A 18 15.94 -9.11 -8.71
N GLY A 19 15.22 -8.01 -8.92
CA GLY A 19 14.01 -7.64 -8.17
C GLY A 19 12.72 -8.20 -8.75
N ARG A 20 11.62 -8.02 -8.01
CA ARG A 20 10.27 -8.43 -8.45
C ARG A 20 9.68 -7.44 -9.48
N PRO A 21 8.80 -7.87 -10.39
CA PRO A 21 8.31 -7.07 -11.50
C PRO A 21 7.21 -6.10 -11.07
N PHE A 22 7.47 -5.17 -10.15
CA PHE A 22 6.51 -4.16 -9.73
C PHE A 22 7.19 -2.81 -9.55
N ALA A 23 6.46 -1.75 -9.89
CA ALA A 23 6.89 -0.38 -9.76
C ALA A 23 5.70 0.55 -9.49
N THR A 24 6.01 1.70 -8.91
CA THR A 24 5.06 2.76 -8.61
C THR A 24 5.67 4.11 -8.93
N VAL A 25 4.88 4.99 -9.55
CA VAL A 25 5.21 6.40 -9.81
C VAL A 25 4.10 7.26 -9.22
N ILE A 26 4.46 8.21 -8.36
CA ILE A 26 3.55 9.18 -7.75
C ILE A 26 3.76 10.52 -8.45
N VAL A 27 2.69 11.06 -9.02
CA VAL A 27 2.71 12.31 -9.80
C VAL A 27 1.93 13.39 -9.07
N LYS A 28 2.49 14.59 -8.99
CA LYS A 28 1.85 15.80 -8.49
C LYS A 28 2.10 16.95 -9.46
N ASP A 29 1.07 17.69 -9.84
CA ASP A 29 1.19 18.85 -10.74
C ASP A 29 1.93 18.54 -12.06
N GLY A 30 1.71 17.35 -12.62
CA GLY A 30 2.35 16.88 -13.85
C GLY A 30 3.84 16.53 -13.71
N GLN A 31 4.37 16.41 -12.49
CA GLN A 31 5.76 16.04 -12.20
C GLN A 31 5.84 14.81 -11.31
N ILE A 32 6.90 14.02 -11.46
CA ILE A 32 7.14 12.87 -10.58
C ILE A 32 7.58 13.37 -9.20
N LEU A 33 6.73 13.13 -8.20
CA LEU A 33 7.02 13.42 -6.80
C LEU A 33 7.92 12.34 -6.18
N ALA A 34 7.61 11.07 -6.43
CA ALA A 34 8.36 9.92 -5.97
C ALA A 34 8.14 8.73 -6.90
N GLU A 35 9.09 7.81 -6.95
CA GLU A 35 8.97 6.57 -7.71
C GLU A 35 9.81 5.48 -7.05
N SER A 36 9.35 4.23 -7.09
CA SER A 36 10.13 3.12 -6.57
C SER A 36 9.81 1.82 -7.30
N PRO A 37 10.80 0.96 -7.54
CA PRO A 37 10.54 -0.45 -7.79
C PRO A 37 10.24 -1.19 -6.48
N ASN A 38 9.76 -2.44 -6.59
CA ASN A 38 9.73 -3.39 -5.48
C ASN A 38 11.14 -3.82 -5.09
N LYS A 39 11.47 -3.76 -3.79
CA LYS A 39 12.79 -4.10 -3.26
C LYS A 39 12.80 -5.30 -2.31
N VAL A 40 11.75 -6.11 -2.29
CA VAL A 40 11.61 -7.24 -1.35
C VAL A 40 12.80 -8.19 -1.44
N ALA A 41 13.15 -8.62 -2.66
CA ALA A 41 14.24 -9.57 -2.88
C ALA A 41 15.61 -8.98 -2.51
N GLN A 42 15.80 -7.69 -2.78
CA GLN A 42 17.08 -7.02 -2.58
C GLN A 42 17.33 -6.59 -1.13
N THR A 43 16.27 -6.45 -0.32
CA THR A 43 16.37 -5.91 1.05
C THR A 43 15.98 -6.90 2.14
N ASN A 44 15.44 -8.08 1.76
CA ASN A 44 14.82 -9.01 2.70
C ASN A 44 13.70 -8.40 3.56
N ASP A 45 13.13 -7.26 3.11
CA ASP A 45 11.97 -6.63 3.74
C ASP A 45 10.70 -7.05 2.98
N PRO A 46 9.81 -7.88 3.57
CA PRO A 46 8.59 -8.31 2.90
C PRO A 46 7.61 -7.16 2.66
N THR A 47 7.81 -5.99 3.29
CA THR A 47 6.96 -4.80 3.14
C THR A 47 7.50 -3.81 2.10
N ALA A 48 8.69 -4.06 1.54
CA ALA A 48 9.35 -3.19 0.55
C ALA A 48 8.72 -3.29 -0.85
N HIS A 49 7.39 -3.23 -0.91
CA HIS A 49 6.61 -3.12 -2.13
C HIS A 49 6.78 -1.73 -2.76
N ALA A 50 6.60 -1.65 -4.07
CA ALA A 50 6.82 -0.43 -4.83
C ALA A 50 5.95 0.74 -4.31
N GLU A 51 4.68 0.45 -4.02
CA GLU A 51 3.70 1.41 -3.52
C GLU A 51 4.12 1.95 -2.15
N ILE A 52 4.48 1.05 -1.23
CA ILE A 52 4.91 1.40 0.13
C ILE A 52 6.14 2.30 0.11
N LEU A 53 7.14 1.94 -0.70
CA LEU A 53 8.39 2.69 -0.79
C LEU A 53 8.18 4.07 -1.42
N ALA A 54 7.40 4.16 -2.50
CA ALA A 54 7.09 5.43 -3.15
C ALA A 54 6.27 6.35 -2.23
N ILE A 55 5.26 5.81 -1.53
CA ILE A 55 4.46 6.57 -0.55
C ILE A 55 5.36 7.12 0.57
N ARG A 56 6.23 6.27 1.15
CA ARG A 56 7.17 6.70 2.20
C ARG A 56 8.06 7.85 1.73
N GLU A 57 8.58 7.77 0.50
CA GLU A 57 9.41 8.83 -0.07
C GLU A 57 8.61 10.12 -0.30
N ALA A 58 7.42 10.03 -0.88
CA ALA A 58 6.53 11.16 -1.14
C ALA A 58 6.14 11.89 0.16
N CYS A 59 5.70 11.14 1.18
CA CYS A 59 5.34 11.70 2.48
C CYS A 59 6.53 12.40 3.15
N ARG A 60 7.74 11.82 3.07
CA ARG A 60 8.96 12.47 3.58
C ARG A 60 9.28 13.77 2.84
N LYS A 61 9.10 13.81 1.51
CA LYS A 61 9.34 15.02 0.71
C LYS A 61 8.34 16.13 1.02
N LEU A 62 7.06 15.79 1.23
CA LEU A 62 6.01 16.76 1.49
C LEU A 62 5.85 17.13 2.96
N GLY A 63 6.40 16.35 3.89
CA GLY A 63 6.24 16.55 5.33
C GLY A 63 4.81 16.28 5.82
N THR A 64 4.05 15.44 5.13
CA THR A 64 2.65 15.08 5.44
C THR A 64 2.40 13.61 5.16
N GLU A 65 1.41 13.03 5.84
CA GLU A 65 0.92 11.66 5.57
C GLU A 65 -0.18 11.62 4.49
N HIS A 66 -0.64 12.79 4.03
CA HIS A 66 -1.65 12.93 2.98
C HIS A 66 -1.00 13.26 1.62
N LEU A 67 -1.38 12.51 0.59
CA LEU A 67 -0.97 12.65 -0.79
C LEU A 67 -2.13 13.14 -1.67
N THR A 68 -3.04 13.93 -1.12
CA THR A 68 -4.08 14.62 -1.90
C THR A 68 -3.46 15.50 -2.98
N GLY A 69 -4.14 15.64 -4.12
CA GLY A 69 -3.59 16.30 -5.31
C GLY A 69 -2.61 15.44 -6.10
N THR A 70 -2.51 14.13 -5.83
CA THR A 70 -1.61 13.22 -6.57
C THR A 70 -2.36 12.13 -7.32
N THR A 71 -1.78 11.72 -8.46
CA THR A 71 -2.15 10.49 -9.18
C THR A 71 -1.04 9.47 -8.99
N ILE A 72 -1.39 8.25 -8.56
CA ILE A 72 -0.45 7.17 -8.32
C ILE A 72 -0.60 6.10 -9.40
N TYR A 73 0.45 5.91 -10.20
CA TYR A 73 0.54 4.85 -11.20
C TYR A 73 1.21 3.62 -10.58
N VAL A 74 0.55 2.48 -10.66
CA VAL A 74 1.05 1.19 -10.16
C VAL A 74 1.04 0.16 -11.27
N LEU A 75 2.08 -0.68 -11.35
CA LEU A 75 2.13 -1.66 -12.44
C LEU A 75 0.94 -2.63 -12.37
N ALA A 76 0.59 -3.11 -11.18
CA ALA A 76 -0.42 -4.14 -10.98
C ALA A 76 -1.48 -3.67 -9.98
N HIS A 77 -2.70 -4.23 -10.08
CA HIS A 77 -3.73 -4.02 -9.07
C HIS A 77 -3.16 -4.29 -7.67
N PRO A 78 -3.26 -3.31 -6.75
CA PRO A 78 -2.54 -3.36 -5.48
C PRO A 78 -2.97 -4.58 -4.65
N CYS A 79 -2.02 -5.11 -3.86
CA CYS A 79 -2.32 -6.12 -2.86
C CYS A 79 -2.94 -5.46 -1.60
N PRO A 80 -3.64 -6.19 -0.71
CA PRO A 80 -4.22 -5.70 0.53
C PRO A 80 -3.34 -4.72 1.33
N MET A 81 -2.05 -5.01 1.50
CA MET A 81 -1.11 -4.11 2.20
C MET A 81 -0.98 -2.76 1.47
N CYS A 82 -0.71 -2.80 0.17
CA CYS A 82 -0.55 -1.60 -0.64
C CYS A 82 -1.87 -0.84 -0.79
N LEU A 83 -2.99 -1.53 -1.00
CA LEU A 83 -4.32 -0.93 -1.09
C LEU A 83 -4.66 -0.20 0.22
N GLY A 84 -4.44 -0.84 1.37
CA GLY A 84 -4.60 -0.19 2.67
C GLY A 84 -3.75 1.10 2.76
N SER A 85 -2.48 1.04 2.36
CA SER A 85 -1.62 2.24 2.37
C SER A 85 -2.11 3.37 1.45
N LEU A 86 -2.68 3.04 0.29
CA LEU A 86 -3.26 4.01 -0.64
C LEU A 86 -4.51 4.67 -0.04
N TYR A 87 -5.36 3.93 0.68
CA TYR A 87 -6.47 4.52 1.43
C TYR A 87 -5.98 5.51 2.51
N TYR A 88 -4.95 5.13 3.28
CA TYR A 88 -4.40 5.98 4.34
C TYR A 88 -3.79 7.28 3.83
N CYS A 89 -3.10 7.24 2.68
CA CYS A 89 -2.48 8.45 2.13
C CYS A 89 -3.41 9.27 1.23
N SER A 90 -4.54 8.71 0.80
CA SER A 90 -5.63 9.44 0.12
C SER A 90 -5.18 10.24 -1.12
N PRO A 91 -4.59 9.59 -2.14
CA PRO A 91 -4.37 10.23 -3.44
C PRO A 91 -5.71 10.53 -4.12
N ASP A 92 -5.70 11.42 -5.12
CA ASP A 92 -6.91 11.73 -5.89
C ASP A 92 -7.28 10.56 -6.82
N GLU A 93 -6.28 9.84 -7.32
CA GLU A 93 -6.47 8.72 -8.23
C GLU A 93 -5.36 7.68 -8.12
N VAL A 94 -5.73 6.41 -8.33
CA VAL A 94 -4.78 5.31 -8.54
C VAL A 94 -5.04 4.68 -9.89
N VAL A 95 -4.02 4.65 -10.75
CA VAL A 95 -4.05 4.03 -12.08
C VAL A 95 -3.23 2.73 -12.03
N PHE A 96 -3.87 1.59 -12.28
CA PHE A 96 -3.20 0.28 -12.33
C PHE A 96 -3.14 -0.26 -13.76
N LEU A 97 -2.02 -0.87 -14.14
CA LEU A 97 -1.76 -1.25 -15.55
C LEU A 97 -2.07 -2.72 -15.87
N THR A 98 -2.03 -3.60 -14.87
CA THR A 98 -2.38 -5.02 -15.02
C THR A 98 -3.24 -5.51 -13.87
N THR A 99 -4.08 -6.52 -14.14
CA THR A 99 -4.92 -7.19 -13.15
C THR A 99 -4.22 -8.44 -12.61
N ARG A 100 -4.64 -8.89 -11.43
CA ARG A 100 -4.12 -10.11 -10.81
C ARG A 100 -4.23 -11.32 -11.72
N ASP A 101 -5.41 -11.54 -12.29
CA ASP A 101 -5.71 -12.64 -13.21
C ASP A 101 -4.79 -12.62 -14.45
N ALA A 102 -4.35 -11.43 -14.89
CA ALA A 102 -3.48 -11.29 -16.05
C ALA A 102 -2.02 -11.64 -15.75
N TYR A 103 -1.50 -11.40 -14.53
CA TYR A 103 -0.10 -11.68 -14.20
C TYR A 103 0.13 -12.96 -13.40
N GLU A 104 -0.90 -13.50 -12.75
CA GLU A 104 -0.81 -14.71 -11.91
C GLU A 104 -0.20 -15.92 -12.66
N PRO A 105 -0.51 -16.18 -13.94
CA PRO A 105 0.14 -17.27 -14.70
C PRO A 105 1.65 -17.10 -14.91
N HIS A 106 2.18 -15.90 -14.67
CA HIS A 106 3.57 -15.52 -14.95
C HIS A 106 4.35 -15.16 -13.67
N TYR A 107 3.70 -15.18 -12.51
CA TYR A 107 4.29 -14.70 -11.27
C TYR A 107 3.87 -15.56 -10.08
N VAL A 108 4.86 -16.03 -9.32
CA VAL A 108 4.64 -16.85 -8.12
C VAL A 108 5.19 -16.10 -6.91
N ASP A 109 4.35 -15.92 -5.88
CA ASP A 109 4.72 -15.38 -4.57
C ASP A 109 3.89 -16.04 -3.48
N ASP A 110 4.16 -17.33 -3.26
CA ASP A 110 3.48 -18.09 -2.23
C ASP A 110 4.01 -17.71 -0.84
N ARG A 111 3.08 -17.49 0.09
CA ARG A 111 3.39 -17.24 1.49
C ARG A 111 2.68 -18.29 2.34
N LYS A 112 3.19 -18.52 3.54
CA LYS A 112 2.68 -19.54 4.47
C LYS A 112 1.16 -19.47 4.70
N TYR A 113 0.57 -18.27 4.65
CA TYR A 113 -0.80 -18.02 5.06
C TYR A 113 -1.72 -17.57 3.93
N PHE A 114 -1.24 -17.49 2.69
CA PHE A 114 -2.07 -17.09 1.56
C PHE A 114 -1.45 -17.47 0.22
N GLU A 115 -2.33 -17.69 -0.74
CA GLU A 115 -1.99 -17.90 -2.15
C GLU A 115 -2.26 -16.61 -2.92
N LEU A 116 -1.50 -16.39 -3.99
CA LEU A 116 -1.62 -15.18 -4.79
C LEU A 116 -3.05 -14.98 -5.33
N ALA A 117 -3.72 -16.06 -5.73
CA ALA A 117 -5.06 -16.07 -6.31
C ALA A 117 -6.17 -15.73 -5.30
N THR A 118 -6.06 -16.17 -4.05
CA THR A 118 -7.10 -16.02 -3.00
C THR A 118 -6.72 -14.97 -1.94
N PHE A 119 -5.72 -14.14 -2.22
CA PHE A 119 -5.13 -13.28 -1.20
C PHE A 119 -6.12 -12.28 -0.58
N TYR A 120 -7.07 -11.75 -1.35
CA TYR A 120 -8.12 -10.87 -0.79
C TYR A 120 -9.16 -11.64 0.03
N ASP A 121 -9.46 -12.88 -0.32
CA ASP A 121 -10.43 -13.72 0.41
C ASP A 121 -9.96 -13.98 1.85
N GLU A 122 -8.67 -14.22 2.05
CA GLU A 122 -8.10 -14.37 3.40
C GLU A 122 -8.27 -13.11 4.26
N PHE A 123 -8.24 -11.91 3.67
CA PHE A 123 -8.44 -10.66 4.42
C PHE A 123 -9.90 -10.40 4.77
N ALA A 124 -10.83 -10.89 3.94
CA ALA A 124 -12.27 -10.74 4.14
C ALA A 124 -12.82 -11.65 5.25
N LYS A 125 -12.13 -12.74 5.59
CA LYS A 125 -12.53 -13.66 6.68
C LYS A 125 -12.50 -12.99 8.05
N ASP A 126 -13.39 -13.44 8.94
CA ASP A 126 -13.27 -13.15 10.36
C ASP A 126 -11.90 -13.61 10.88
N TYR A 127 -11.34 -12.88 11.86
CA TYR A 127 -9.99 -13.16 12.33
C TYR A 127 -9.83 -14.57 12.94
N THR A 128 -10.93 -15.20 13.35
CA THR A 128 -10.94 -16.58 13.85
C THR A 128 -10.90 -17.64 12.74
N GLU A 129 -11.21 -17.27 11.49
CA GLU A 129 -11.28 -18.18 10.33
C GLU A 129 -10.07 -18.05 9.38
N ARG A 130 -9.18 -17.10 9.64
CA ARG A 130 -7.99 -16.85 8.82
C ARG A 130 -6.97 -17.98 8.96
N ARG A 131 -6.21 -18.25 7.88
CA ARG A 131 -5.04 -19.14 7.95
C ARG A 131 -3.96 -18.61 8.91
N LEU A 132 -3.88 -17.29 9.07
CA LEU A 132 -3.03 -16.64 10.06
C LEU A 132 -3.64 -16.86 11.46
N PRO A 133 -2.97 -17.60 12.37
CA PRO A 133 -3.51 -17.81 13.71
C PRO A 133 -3.54 -16.50 14.48
N MET A 134 -4.73 -16.11 14.94
CA MET A 134 -4.97 -14.90 15.73
C MET A 134 -5.67 -15.27 17.03
N ARG A 135 -5.30 -14.62 18.14
CA ARG A 135 -5.92 -14.80 19.46
C ARG A 135 -6.37 -13.46 20.01
N TYR A 136 -7.64 -13.36 20.39
CA TYR A 136 -8.18 -12.18 21.07
C TYR A 136 -8.03 -12.35 22.59
N GLU A 137 -7.36 -11.40 23.23
CA GLU A 137 -7.13 -11.35 24.68
C GLU A 137 -7.49 -9.95 25.20
N PRO A 138 -8.75 -9.70 25.59
CA PRO A 138 -9.22 -8.38 25.95
C PRO A 138 -8.60 -7.86 27.25
N ARG A 139 -8.25 -6.57 27.25
CA ARG A 139 -7.53 -5.89 28.32
C ARG A 139 -8.06 -4.46 28.47
N GLU A 140 -8.59 -4.10 29.63
CA GLU A 140 -9.15 -2.75 29.84
C GLU A 140 -8.06 -1.67 29.79
N ASP A 141 -6.88 -1.98 30.34
CA ASP A 141 -5.70 -1.11 30.30
C ASP A 141 -5.19 -0.86 28.86
N ALA A 142 -5.48 -1.75 27.91
CA ALA A 142 -5.21 -1.49 26.50
C ALA A 142 -6.16 -0.42 25.93
N VAL A 143 -7.43 -0.38 26.38
CA VAL A 143 -8.40 0.64 25.98
C VAL A 143 -8.04 2.01 26.58
N ASP A 144 -7.42 2.04 27.76
CA ASP A 144 -6.97 3.27 28.40
C ASP A 144 -5.96 4.07 27.57
N VAL A 145 -5.16 3.41 26.72
CA VAL A 145 -4.24 4.08 25.79
C VAL A 145 -4.99 5.00 24.83
N TYR A 146 -6.15 4.57 24.32
CA TYR A 146 -6.99 5.36 23.43
C TYR A 146 -7.66 6.52 24.18
N ARG A 147 -8.14 6.28 25.41
CA ARG A 147 -8.67 7.34 26.29
C ARG A 147 -7.60 8.38 26.60
N PHE A 148 -6.36 7.96 26.82
CA PHE A 148 -5.21 8.85 27.03
C PHE A 148 -4.89 9.66 25.77
N TRP A 149 -4.86 9.02 24.61
CA TRP A 149 -4.68 9.69 23.33
C TRP A 149 -5.75 10.76 23.09
N GLN A 150 -7.03 10.44 23.34
CA GLN A 150 -8.15 11.38 23.19
C GLN A 150 -7.96 12.62 24.08
N ARG A 151 -7.62 12.43 25.37
CA ARG A 151 -7.36 13.54 26.31
C ARG A 151 -6.19 14.42 25.86
N ARG A 152 -5.15 13.83 25.29
CA ARG A 152 -3.94 14.56 24.85
C ARG A 152 -4.16 15.35 23.56
N ASN A 153 -5.04 14.88 22.68
CA ASN A 153 -5.24 15.45 21.35
C ASN A 153 -6.59 16.17 21.19
N GLY A 154 -7.32 16.44 22.29
CA GLY A 154 -8.56 17.20 22.27
C GLY A 154 -9.76 16.49 21.61
N GLY A 155 -9.64 15.19 21.30
CA GLY A 155 -10.74 14.37 20.76
C GLY A 155 -11.13 14.62 19.30
N GLU A 156 -10.57 15.61 18.62
CA GLU A 156 -10.93 15.99 17.25
C GLU A 156 -9.74 15.82 16.31
N ARG A 157 -9.56 14.60 15.78
CA ARG A 157 -8.72 14.40 14.60
C ARG A 157 -9.66 14.15 13.42
N HIS A 158 -10.10 15.22 12.79
CA HIS A 158 -10.89 15.18 11.57
C HIS A 158 -9.95 15.29 10.36
N VAL A 159 -10.00 14.31 9.46
CA VAL A 159 -9.37 14.43 8.14
C VAL A 159 -10.33 15.25 7.28
N ALA A 160 -9.82 16.30 6.63
CA ALA A 160 -10.61 17.08 5.67
C ALA A 160 -11.20 16.14 4.62
N ASP A 161 -12.47 16.34 4.26
CA ASP A 161 -13.20 15.53 3.28
C ASP A 161 -13.42 14.05 3.66
N ALA A 162 -13.17 13.65 4.91
CA ALA A 162 -13.58 12.33 5.38
C ALA A 162 -15.11 12.17 5.29
N PRO A 163 -15.63 10.97 4.93
CA PRO A 163 -17.06 10.74 4.93
C PRO A 163 -17.64 11.02 6.32
N THR A 164 -18.55 11.99 6.42
CA THR A 164 -19.36 12.17 7.62
C THR A 164 -20.28 10.97 7.73
N THR A 165 -20.16 10.19 8.80
CA THR A 165 -21.12 9.13 9.15
C THR A 165 -22.53 9.73 9.14
N THR A 166 -23.34 9.36 8.15
CA THR A 166 -24.80 9.46 8.17
C THR A 166 -25.41 8.48 9.15
#